data_AF-A0A938BLR7-F1
#
_entry.id   AF-A0A938BLR7-F1
#
_cell.length_a   1.000
_cell.length_b   1.000
_cell.length_c   1.000
_cell.angle_alpha   90.00
_cell.angle_beta   90.00
_cell.angle_gamma   90.00
#
_symmetry.space_group_name_H-M   'P 1'
#
loop_
_entity.id
_entity.type
_entity.pdbx_description
1 polymer ?
#
loop_
_entity_poly.entity_id
_entity_poly.type
_entity_poly.pdbx_seq_one_letter_code
_entity_poly.pdbx_strand_id
1 'polypeptide(L)'
;MGKAGRKPGYVWPETARQKIRVVEILNRVGRCARGEIEMSPTQLKAAEILLRKTLPDLTSTTISGVLSIEDARTISDDALAAIISGRRSIDITPAQEDPALPH
;
A
#
# COMPACT_ATOMS: atom_id res chain seq x y z
N MET A 1 -4.27 -31.19 -28.75
CA MET A 1 -3.35 -30.03 -28.84
C MET A 1 -4.15 -28.76 -28.51
N GLY A 2 -4.07 -28.24 -27.28
CA GLY A 2 -4.88 -27.07 -26.86
C GLY A 2 -4.38 -25.78 -27.50
N LYS A 3 -5.27 -25.02 -28.14
CA LYS A 3 -4.92 -23.77 -28.82
C LYS A 3 -4.64 -22.65 -27.80
N ALA A 4 -3.38 -22.50 -27.41
CA ALA A 4 -2.90 -21.33 -26.67
C ALA A 4 -2.67 -20.14 -27.63
N GLY A 5 -3.75 -19.62 -28.21
CA GLY A 5 -3.73 -18.35 -28.95
C GLY A 5 -4.48 -17.29 -28.16
N ARG A 6 -3.82 -16.16 -27.84
CA ARG A 6 -4.52 -15.02 -27.25
C ARG A 6 -5.60 -14.55 -28.24
N LYS A 7 -6.78 -14.16 -27.74
CA LYS A 7 -7.85 -13.60 -28.60
C LYS A 7 -7.27 -12.39 -29.37
N PRO A 8 -7.36 -12.37 -30.71
CA PRO A 8 -6.91 -11.22 -31.50
C PRO A 8 -7.60 -9.95 -30.99
N GLY A 9 -6.82 -8.87 -30.78
CA GLY A 9 -7.34 -7.60 -30.24
C GLY A 9 -7.29 -7.45 -28.72
N TYR A 10 -6.84 -8.45 -27.96
CA TYR A 10 -6.65 -8.30 -26.52
C TYR A 10 -5.44 -7.39 -26.21
N VAL A 11 -5.71 -6.17 -25.74
CA VAL A 11 -4.71 -5.22 -25.25
C VAL A 11 -4.60 -5.36 -23.74
N TRP A 12 -3.41 -5.63 -23.23
CA TRP A 12 -3.17 -5.69 -21.79
C TRP A 12 -3.40 -4.31 -21.15
N PRO A 13 -4.15 -4.24 -20.02
CA PRO A 13 -4.22 -3.04 -19.20
C PRO A 13 -2.82 -2.58 -18.78
N GLU A 14 -2.60 -1.27 -18.67
CA GLU A 14 -1.28 -0.73 -18.29
C GLU A 14 -0.82 -1.26 -16.93
N THR A 15 -1.75 -1.44 -15.99
CA THR A 15 -1.49 -2.04 -14.67
C THR A 15 -0.93 -3.46 -14.77
N ALA A 16 -1.39 -4.26 -15.74
CA ALA A 16 -0.84 -5.59 -15.97
C ALA A 16 0.57 -5.54 -16.56
N ARG A 17 0.85 -4.58 -17.46
CA ARG A 17 2.20 -4.37 -18.01
C ARG A 17 3.20 -3.93 -16.95
N GLN A 18 2.76 -3.06 -16.04
CA GLN A 18 3.56 -2.63 -14.89
C GLN A 18 3.88 -3.83 -13.99
N LYS A 19 2.89 -4.66 -13.65
CA LYS A 19 3.12 -5.90 -12.88
C LYS A 19 4.12 -6.84 -13.55
N ILE A 20 4.02 -7.04 -14.86
CA ILE A 20 4.97 -7.89 -15.61
C ILE A 20 6.41 -7.36 -15.48
N ARG A 21 6.61 -6.05 -15.67
CA ARG A 21 7.94 -5.42 -15.54
C ARG A 21 8.52 -5.56 -14.13
N VAL A 22 7.68 -5.40 -13.10
CA VAL A 22 8.09 -5.59 -11.70
C VAL A 22 8.56 -7.03 -11.46
N VAL A 23 7.80 -8.02 -11.94
CA VAL A 23 8.16 -9.44 -11.80
C VAL A 23 9.46 -9.77 -12.53
N GLU A 24 9.71 -9.19 -13.70
CA GLU A 24 10.96 -9.38 -14.44
C GLU A 24 12.17 -8.84 -13.67
N ILE A 25 12.07 -7.63 -13.10
CA ILE A 25 13.11 -7.04 -12.25
C ILE A 25 13.35 -7.93 -11.03
N LEU A 26 12.29 -8.37 -10.35
CA LEU A 26 12.39 -9.23 -9.17
C LEU A 26 13.10 -10.55 -9.48
N ASN A 27 12.73 -11.19 -10.59
CA ASN A 27 13.38 -12.42 -11.04
C ASN A 27 14.87 -12.19 -11.28
N ARG A 28 15.24 -11.10 -11.95
CA ARG A 28 16.64 -10.79 -12.24
C ARG A 28 17.45 -10.52 -10.97
N VAL A 29 16.92 -9.71 -10.06
CA VAL A 29 17.57 -9.44 -8.76
C VAL A 29 17.68 -10.72 -7.92
N GLY A 30 16.64 -11.55 -7.89
CA GLY A 30 16.68 -12.84 -7.18
C GLY A 30 17.73 -13.80 -7.72
N ARG A 31 17.91 -13.86 -9.05
CA ARG A 31 18.99 -14.62 -9.68
C ARG A 31 20.37 -14.08 -9.32
N CYS A 32 20.52 -12.75 -9.27
CA CYS A 32 21.76 -12.11 -8.83
C CYS A 32 22.08 -12.44 -7.37
N ALA A 33 21.08 -12.42 -6.48
CA ALA A 33 21.23 -12.75 -5.07
C ALA A 33 21.63 -14.22 -4.83
N ARG A 34 21.21 -15.13 -5.72
CA ARG A 34 21.63 -16.54 -5.70
C ARG A 34 22.97 -16.81 -6.39
N GLY A 35 23.63 -15.78 -6.94
CA GLY A 35 24.89 -15.91 -7.67
C GLY A 35 24.75 -16.54 -9.07
N GLU A 36 23.54 -16.64 -9.61
CA GLU A 36 23.32 -17.20 -10.97
C GLU A 36 23.70 -16.22 -12.08
N ILE A 37 23.66 -14.92 -11.79
CA ILE A 37 24.05 -13.84 -12.70
C ILE A 37 24.78 -12.76 -11.92
N GLU A 38 25.65 -12.02 -12.59
CA GLU A 38 26.16 -10.75 -12.06
C GLU A 38 25.28 -9.58 -12.54
N MET A 39 25.10 -8.61 -11.65
CA MET A 39 24.53 -7.30 -11.96
C MET A 39 25.50 -6.23 -11.48
N SER A 40 25.65 -5.16 -12.25
CA SER A 40 26.47 -4.04 -11.80
C SER A 40 25.80 -3.32 -10.62
N PRO A 41 26.57 -2.63 -9.76
CA PRO A 41 26.02 -1.83 -8.66
C PRO A 41 24.96 -0.82 -9.12
N THR A 42 25.17 -0.20 -10.29
CA THR A 42 24.21 0.73 -10.91
C THR A 42 22.89 0.05 -11.26
N GLN A 43 22.93 -1.18 -11.78
CA GLN A 43 21.73 -1.95 -12.11
C GLN A 43 20.96 -2.37 -10.85
N LEU A 44 21.66 -2.77 -9.79
CA LEU A 44 21.05 -3.06 -8.49
C LEU A 44 20.37 -1.81 -7.90
N LYS A 45 21.03 -0.64 -7.96
CA LYS A 45 20.45 0.61 -7.48
C LYS A 45 19.22 1.04 -8.29
N ALA A 46 19.28 0.90 -9.61
CA ALA A 46 18.13 1.18 -10.48
C ALA A 46 16.94 0.24 -10.17
N ALA A 47 17.21 -1.05 -9.96
CA ALA A 47 16.20 -2.02 -9.56
C ALA A 47 15.56 -1.66 -8.21
N GLU A 48 16.35 -1.29 -7.21
CA GLU A 48 15.86 -0.81 -5.91
C GLU A 48 14.90 0.38 -6.06
N ILE A 49 15.30 1.42 -6.82
CA ILE A 49 14.47 2.61 -7.03
C ILE A 49 13.14 2.27 -7.71
N LEU A 50 13.17 1.41 -8.73
CA LEU A 50 11.96 0.98 -9.45
C LEU A 50 11.03 0.15 -8.55
N LEU A 51 11.59 -0.75 -7.74
CA LEU A 51 10.81 -1.56 -6.81
C LEU A 51 10.17 -0.70 -5.72
N ARG A 52 10.87 0.31 -5.17
CA ARG A 52 10.30 1.25 -4.19
C ARG A 52 9.17 2.13 -4.75
N LYS A 53 9.18 2.41 -6.06
CA LYS A 53 8.10 3.17 -6.72
C LYS A 53 6.87 2.31 -7.05
N THR A 54 7.04 1.00 -7.11
CA THR A 54 5.99 0.08 -7.57
C THR A 54 5.39 -0.74 -6.44
N LEU A 55 6.15 -1.00 -5.38
CA LEU A 55 5.68 -1.64 -4.16
C LEU A 55 5.48 -0.56 -3.09
N PRO A 56 4.32 -0.50 -2.42
CA PRO A 56 4.16 0.35 -1.24
C PRO A 56 5.17 -0.12 -0.19
N ASP A 57 5.93 0.82 0.37
CA ASP A 57 6.89 0.51 1.43
C ASP A 57 6.14 0.11 2.70
N LEU A 58 6.08 -1.20 2.97
CA LEU A 58 5.38 -1.77 4.13
C LEU A 58 6.00 -1.35 5.47
N THR A 59 7.21 -0.77 5.47
CA THR A 59 7.83 -0.27 6.71
C THR A 59 7.28 1.08 7.16
N SER A 60 6.53 1.79 6.32
CA SER A 60 5.96 3.10 6.63
C SER A 60 4.43 3.06 6.80
N THR A 61 3.91 2.07 7.52
CA THR A 61 2.49 2.07 7.93
C THR A 61 2.38 1.93 9.45
N THR A 62 2.84 2.94 10.17
CA THR A 62 2.43 3.15 11.55
C THR A 62 1.06 3.81 11.54
N ILE A 63 0.00 3.04 11.79
CA ILE A 63 -1.32 3.61 12.06
C ILE A 63 -1.28 4.16 13.49
N SER A 64 -0.94 5.43 13.63
CA SER A 64 -1.08 6.17 14.89
C SER A 64 -2.48 6.76 14.95
N GLY A 65 -3.36 6.16 15.75
CA GLY A 65 -4.70 6.68 16.03
C GLY A 65 -4.99 6.59 17.51
N VAL A 66 -5.52 7.67 18.10
CA VAL A 66 -6.08 7.65 19.45
C VAL A 66 -7.51 7.11 19.34
N LEU A 67 -7.76 5.95 19.93
CA LEU A 67 -9.11 5.40 20.05
C LEU A 67 -9.76 6.02 21.29
N SER A 68 -10.65 7.00 21.07
CA SER A 68 -11.57 7.45 22.12
C SER A 68 -12.68 6.41 22.28
N ILE A 69 -12.58 5.58 23.30
CA ILE A 69 -13.60 4.61 23.67
C ILE A 69 -14.60 5.32 24.60
N GLU A 70 -15.75 5.73 24.07
CA GLU A 70 -16.89 6.15 24.88
C GLU A 70 -17.68 4.91 25.34
N ASP A 71 -18.06 4.83 26.61
CA ASP A 71 -18.86 3.72 27.13
C ASP A 71 -20.23 3.74 26.43
N ALA A 72 -20.59 2.62 25.80
CA ALA A 72 -21.83 2.45 25.05
C ALA A 72 -23.09 2.81 25.87
N ARG A 73 -23.03 2.71 27.21
CA ARG A 73 -24.14 3.05 28.11
C ARG A 73 -24.36 4.55 28.30
N THR A 74 -23.43 5.38 27.81
CA THR A 74 -23.47 6.84 27.92
C THR A 74 -23.76 7.52 26.59
N ILE A 75 -23.83 6.75 25.49
CA ILE A 75 -24.24 7.23 24.18
C ILE A 75 -25.74 7.55 24.21
N SER A 76 -26.10 8.74 23.72
CA SER A 76 -27.51 9.12 23.57
C SER A 76 -28.19 8.31 22.47
N ASP A 77 -29.50 8.08 22.60
CA ASP A 77 -30.29 7.32 21.61
C ASP A 77 -30.21 7.94 20.20
N ASP A 78 -30.13 9.27 20.10
CA ASP A 78 -29.93 9.97 18.83
C ASP A 78 -28.57 9.66 18.20
N ALA A 79 -27.51 9.59 19.00
CA ALA A 79 -26.18 9.21 18.55
C ALA A 79 -26.11 7.73 18.15
N LEU A 80 -26.82 6.86 18.88
CA LEU A 80 -26.95 5.44 18.55
C LEU A 80 -27.70 5.25 17.22
N ALA A 81 -28.79 5.99 17.00
CA ALA A 81 -29.57 5.98 15.77
C ALA A 81 -28.72 6.44 14.57
N ALA A 82 -27.82 7.41 14.76
CA ALA A 82 -26.90 7.87 13.72
C ALA A 82 -25.86 6.80 13.33
N ILE A 83 -25.33 6.05 14.31
CA ILE A 83 -24.39 4.92 14.07
C ILE A 83 -25.10 3.81 13.29
N ILE A 84 -26.30 3.40 13.72
CA ILE A 84 -27.09 2.35 13.06
C ILE A 84 -27.50 2.78 11.65
N SER A 85 -27.81 4.07 11.45
CA SER A 85 -28.12 4.64 10.13
C SER A 85 -26.89 4.83 9.24
N GLY A 86 -25.68 4.48 9.69
CA GLY A 86 -24.44 4.66 8.94
C GLY A 86 -24.06 6.13 8.68
N ARG A 87 -24.62 7.08 9.44
CA ARG A 87 -24.44 8.53 9.26
C ARG A 87 -23.23 9.10 10.01
N ARG A 88 -22.61 8.35 10.92
CA ARG A 88 -21.38 8.75 11.63
C ARG A 88 -20.19 8.02 11.01
N SER A 89 -19.39 8.74 10.22
CA SER A 89 -18.07 8.28 9.77
C SER A 89 -17.10 8.27 10.93
N ILE A 90 -16.12 7.36 10.88
CA ILE A 90 -14.92 7.49 11.72
C ILE A 90 -14.19 8.73 11.24
N ASP A 91 -14.27 9.81 12.00
CA ASP A 91 -13.51 11.01 11.73
C ASP A 91 -12.10 10.83 12.29
N ILE A 92 -11.15 10.55 11.40
CA ILE A 92 -9.73 10.48 11.74
C ILE A 92 -9.22 11.92 11.81
N THR A 93 -9.24 12.52 13.00
CA THR A 93 -8.61 13.83 13.21
C THR A 93 -7.10 13.63 13.38
N PRO A 94 -6.25 14.21 12.51
CA PRO A 94 -4.80 14.18 12.74
C PRO A 94 -4.47 14.95 14.01
N ALA A 95 -3.66 14.34 14.87
CA ALA A 95 -3.20 14.92 16.12
C ALA A 95 -2.66 16.34 15.88
N GLN A 96 -3.32 17.34 16.48
CA GLN A 96 -2.81 18.70 16.50
C GLN A 96 -1.60 18.72 17.45
N GLU A 97 -0.43 19.14 16.96
CA GLU A 97 0.73 19.41 17.80
C GLU A 97 0.37 20.52 18.80
N ASP A 98 0.47 20.22 20.09
CA ASP A 98 0.38 21.21 21.18
C ASP A 98 1.43 22.30 20.97
N PRO A 99 1.06 23.60 20.90
CA PRO A 99 2.06 24.66 20.90
C PRO A 99 2.76 24.71 22.27
N ALA A 100 4.08 24.55 22.20
CA ALA A 100 5.04 24.49 23.30
C ALA A 100 4.73 25.41 24.51
N LEU A 101 4.89 24.83 25.71
CA LEU A 101 4.99 25.53 26.99
C LEU A 101 6.14 26.56 26.94
N PRO A 102 5.93 27.82 27.38
CA PRO A 102 7.01 28.79 27.52
C PRO A 102 7.95 28.41 28.67
N HIS A 103 9.25 28.65 28.45
CA HIS A 103 10.37 28.42 29.36
C HIS A 103 10.29 29.18 30.68
#